data_AF-A0A2M7QKC5-F1
#
_entry.id   AF-A0A2M7QKC5-F1
#
_cell.length_a   1.000
_cell.length_b   1.000
_cell.length_c   1.000
_cell.angle_alpha   90.00
_cell.angle_beta   90.00
_cell.angle_gamma   90.00
#
_symmetry.space_group_name_H-M   'P 1'
#
loop_
_entity.id
_entity.type
_entity.pdbx_description
1 polymer ?
#
loop_
_entity_poly.entity_id
_entity_poly.type
_entity_poly.pdbx_seq_one_letter_code
_entity_poly.pdbx_strand_id
1 'polypeptide(L)' 'MDQRIIDLYNDYVHSAMSRRAFLARLAVLAGGAAAAAALLPLLE' A
#
# COMPACT_ATOMS: atom_id res chain seq x y z
N MET A 1 3.78 -9.02 -9.03
CA MET A 1 3.17 -8.09 -8.06
C MET A 1 1.81 -7.66 -8.57
N ASP A 2 0.85 -7.42 -7.68
CA ASP A 2 -0.49 -6.96 -8.05
C ASP A 2 -0.42 -5.50 -8.51
N GLN A 3 -0.88 -5.22 -9.74
CA GLN A 3 -0.85 -3.88 -10.33
C GLN A 3 -1.57 -2.85 -9.44
N ARG A 4 -2.64 -3.26 -8.74
CA ARG A 4 -3.42 -2.40 -7.85
C ARG A 4 -2.62 -1.89 -6.66
N ILE A 5 -1.66 -2.69 -6.19
CA ILE A 5 -0.78 -2.33 -5.07
C ILE A 5 0.27 -1.33 -5.54
N ILE A 6 0.80 -1.51 -6.75
CA ILE A 6 1.74 -0.58 -7.38
C ILE A 6 1.05 0.76 -7.62
N ASP A 7 -0.16 0.76 -8.19
CA ASP A 7 -0.93 1.98 -8.44
C ASP A 7 -1.25 2.71 -7.12
N LEU A 8 -1.66 1.98 -6.08
CA LEU A 8 -1.92 2.54 -4.75
C LEU A 8 -0.67 3.17 -4.14
N TYR A 9 0.49 2.52 -4.29
CA TYR A 9 1.77 3.05 -3.81
C TYR A 9 2.19 4.29 -4.59
N ASN A 10 2.03 4.27 -5.92
CA ASN A 10 2.34 5.39 -6.78
C ASN A 10 1.47 6.61 -6.44
N ASP A 11 0.17 6.39 -6.19
CA ASP A 11 -0.77 7.42 -5.74
C ASP A 11 -0.41 7.93 -4.34
N TYR A 12 0.03 7.06 -3.42
CA TYR A 12 0.55 7.48 -2.12
C TYR A 12 1.78 8.39 -2.24
N VAL A 13 2.70 8.09 -3.14
CA VAL A 13 3.94 8.88 -3.34
C VAL A 13 3.65 10.22 -4.04
N HIS A 14 2.70 10.26 -4.97
CA HIS A 14 2.42 11.46 -5.78
C HIS A 14 1.27 12.33 -5.26
N SER A 15 0.53 11.89 -4.25
CA SER A 15 -0.59 12.64 -3.67
C SER A 15 -0.33 13.08 -2.22
N ALA A 16 -1.24 13.88 -1.65
CA ALA A 16 -1.23 14.25 -0.24
C ALA A 16 -1.79 13.14 0.69
N MET A 17 -1.78 11.87 0.26
CA MET A 17 -2.34 10.76 1.03
C MET A 17 -1.52 10.49 2.29
N SER A 18 -2.18 10.47 3.45
CA SER A 18 -1.50 10.11 4.71
C SER A 18 -1.07 8.63 4.70
N ARG A 19 0.11 8.34 5.29
CA ARG A 19 0.62 6.97 5.47
C ARG A 19 -0.39 6.01 6.10
N ARG A 20 -1.20 6.50 7.05
CA ARG A 20 -2.25 5.70 7.70
C ARG A 20 -3.36 5.31 6.73
N ALA A 21 -3.78 6.23 5.85
CA ALA A 21 -4.77 5.94 4.83
C ALA A 21 -4.25 4.95 3.78
N PHE A 22 -2.98 5.11 3.38
CA PHE A 22 -2.29 4.16 2.50
C PHE A 22 -2.27 2.76 3.11
N LEU A 23 -1.78 2.61 4.36
CA LEU A 23 -1.71 1.31 5.04
C LEU A 23 -3.09 0.66 5.23
N ALA A 24 -4.13 1.44 5.51
CA ALA A 24 -5.49 0.94 5.62
C ALA A 24 -5.99 0.36 4.28
N ARG A 25 -5.74 1.05 3.16
CA ARG A 25 -6.10 0.58 1.82
C ARG A 25 -5.25 -0.63 1.39
N LEU A 26 -3.96 -0.60 1.70
CA LEU A 26 -3.04 -1.70 1.42
C LEU A 26 -3.43 -2.96 2.19
N ALA A 27 -3.87 -2.85 3.44
CA ALA A 27 -4.36 -3.97 4.24
C ALA A 27 -5.61 -4.63 3.62
N VAL A 28 -6.51 -3.84 3.02
CA VAL A 28 -7.68 -4.39 2.32
C VAL A 28 -7.25 -5.15 1.06
N LEU A 29 -6.33 -4.60 0.27
CA LEU A 29 -5.84 -5.25 -0.95
C LEU A 29 -4.98 -6.50 -0.66
N ALA A 30 -4.18 -6.47 0.41
CA ALA A 30 -3.29 -7.55 0.82
C ALA A 30 -3.99 -8.63 1.65
N GLY A 31 -5.26 -8.42 2.05
CA GLY A 31 -6.03 -9.37 2.87
C GLY A 31 -5.69 -9.35 4.36
N GLY A 32 -5.04 -8.29 4.84
CA GLY A 32 -4.74 -8.09 6.26
C GLY A 32 -3.57 -7.13 6.52
N ALA A 33 -3.47 -6.65 7.76
CA ALA A 33 -2.41 -5.74 8.18
C ALA A 33 -1.01 -6.38 8.15
N ALA A 34 -0.91 -7.67 8.49
CA ALA A 34 0.36 -8.41 8.45
C ALA A 34 0.88 -8.56 7.01
N ALA A 35 0.00 -8.86 6.06
CA ALA A 35 0.35 -8.96 4.65
C ALA A 35 0.77 -7.59 4.08
N ALA A 36 0.06 -6.51 4.42
CA ALA A 36 0.44 -5.16 4.04
C ALA A 36 1.83 -4.77 4.57
N ALA A 37 2.16 -5.13 5.82
CA ALA A 37 3.47 -4.84 6.39
C ALA A 37 4.61 -5.60 5.69
N ALA A 38 4.37 -6.84 5.26
CA ALA A 38 5.34 -7.63 4.51
C ALA A 38 5.61 -7.09 3.10
N LEU A 39 4.66 -6.35 2.52
CA LEU A 39 4.77 -5.76 1.18
C LEU A 39 5.51 -4.42 1.16
N LEU A 40 5.55 -3.68 2.27
CA LEU A 40 6.26 -2.39 2.38
C LEU A 40 7.70 -2.43 1.83
N PRO A 41 8.60 -3.33 2.28
CA PRO A 41 9.98 -3.35 1.81
C PRO A 41 10.13 -3.77 0.34
N LEU A 42 9.07 -4.26 -0.30
CA LEU A 42 9.07 -4.58 -1.73
C LEU A 42 8.62 -3.40 -2.60
N LEU A 43 8.09 -2.34 -1.97
CA LEU A 43 7.59 -1.13 -2.64
C LEU A 43 8.59 0.04 -2.56
N GLU A 44 9.56 -0.03 -1.64
CA GLU A 44 10.64 0.97 -1.51
C GLU A 44 11.65 0.91 -2.65
#